data_AF-A0A9E3BC56-F1
#
_entry.id   AF-A0A9E3BC56-F1
#
_cell.length_a   1.000
_cell.length_b   1.000
_cell.length_c   1.000
_cell.angle_alpha   90.00
_cell.angle_beta   90.00
_cell.angle_gamma   90.00
#
_symmetry.space_group_name_H-M   'P 1'
#
loop_
_entity.id
_entity.type
_entity.pdbx_description
1 polymer ?
#
loop_
_entity_poly.entity_id
_entity_poly.type
_entity_poly.pdbx_seq_one_letter_code
_entity_poly.pdbx_strand_id
1 'polypeptide(L)'
;MHAIIFVGGTLQAGNAVDRAIASADLILAADSGAITALRYGCTPAIIVGDFDSLTLSEHDLVEMGSQLIRVQMEKNETDTELAVQVALDRGAQCITILGGINGERFDHTMANVLLLAGFETLPMRIVDGSSTCWLVRGPGSTSIEGRPDDLLSLLP
;
A
#
# COMPACT_ATOMS: atom_id res chain seq x y z
N MET A 1 6.87 10.47 -9.79
CA MET A 1 6.77 9.01 -9.73
C MET A 1 5.70 8.63 -8.70
N HIS A 2 4.66 7.91 -9.11
CA HIS A 2 3.63 7.35 -8.25
C HIS A 2 3.95 5.87 -7.94
N ALA A 3 4.10 5.56 -6.66
CA ALA A 3 4.32 4.19 -6.21
C ALA A 3 3.03 3.58 -5.63
N ILE A 4 2.79 2.32 -5.96
CA ILE A 4 1.74 1.49 -5.38
C ILE A 4 2.38 0.48 -4.45
N ILE A 5 1.79 0.28 -3.28
CA ILE A 5 2.21 -0.75 -2.33
C ILE A 5 1.02 -1.68 -2.05
N PHE A 6 1.10 -2.92 -2.51
CA PHE A 6 0.17 -3.95 -2.07
C PHE A 6 0.54 -4.42 -0.67
N VAL A 7 -0.39 -4.37 0.28
CA VAL A 7 -0.16 -4.85 1.66
C VAL A 7 -0.94 -6.13 1.93
N GLY A 8 -0.57 -6.82 3.00
CA GLY A 8 -1.25 -8.04 3.45
C GLY A 8 -2.72 -7.82 3.80
N GLY A 9 -3.50 -8.90 3.67
CA GLY A 9 -4.95 -8.92 3.90
C GLY A 9 -5.78 -9.02 2.62
N THR A 10 -7.09 -8.83 2.76
CA THR A 10 -8.03 -8.93 1.64
C THR A 10 -8.18 -7.57 0.97
N LEU A 11 -7.84 -7.48 -0.31
CA LEU A 11 -8.11 -6.31 -1.15
C LEU A 11 -9.42 -6.52 -1.91
N GLN A 12 -10.43 -5.68 -1.64
CA GLN A 12 -11.66 -5.66 -2.41
C GLN A 12 -11.40 -5.05 -3.79
N ALA A 13 -11.95 -5.68 -4.84
CA ALA A 13 -11.87 -5.15 -6.18
C ALA A 13 -12.77 -3.91 -6.33
N GLY A 14 -12.34 -2.96 -7.14
CA GLY A 14 -13.14 -1.77 -7.43
C GLY A 14 -12.40 -0.75 -8.28
N ASN A 15 -13.17 0.16 -8.88
CA ASN A 15 -12.65 1.14 -9.83
C ASN A 15 -11.52 2.02 -9.25
N ALA A 16 -11.51 2.27 -7.94
CA ALA A 16 -10.44 3.04 -7.31
C ALA A 16 -9.12 2.27 -7.31
N VAL A 17 -9.17 0.96 -7.05
CA VAL A 17 -8.02 0.04 -7.14
C VAL A 17 -7.50 -0.01 -8.57
N ASP A 18 -8.38 -0.20 -9.55
CA ASP A 18 -7.98 -0.29 -10.97
C ASP A 18 -7.31 1.00 -11.44
N ARG A 19 -7.84 2.18 -11.07
CA ARG A 19 -7.22 3.48 -11.39
C ARG A 19 -5.86 3.64 -10.71
N ALA A 20 -5.74 3.24 -9.45
CA ALA A 20 -4.47 3.31 -8.73
C ALA A 20 -3.40 2.48 -9.44
N ILE A 21 -3.70 1.21 -9.76
CA ILE A 21 -2.81 0.30 -10.50
C ILE A 21 -2.46 0.87 -11.88
N ALA A 22 -3.44 1.34 -12.64
CA ALA A 22 -3.21 1.89 -13.98
C ALA A 22 -2.32 3.14 -14.00
N SER A 23 -2.24 3.86 -12.88
CA SER A 23 -1.41 5.06 -12.72
C SER A 23 -0.06 4.80 -12.05
N ALA A 24 0.30 3.53 -11.81
CA ALA A 24 1.51 3.15 -11.09
C ALA A 24 2.75 3.29 -11.98
N ASP A 25 3.76 4.02 -11.52
CA ASP A 25 5.11 4.02 -12.11
C ASP A 25 6.00 2.94 -11.47
N LEU A 26 5.71 2.60 -10.21
CA LEU A 26 6.44 1.60 -9.42
C LEU A 26 5.45 0.80 -8.59
N ILE A 27 5.55 -0.53 -8.61
CA ILE A 27 4.75 -1.42 -7.78
C ILE A 27 5.66 -2.13 -6.79
N LEU A 28 5.32 -2.03 -5.51
CA LEU A 28 5.93 -2.76 -4.41
C LEU A 28 4.87 -3.64 -3.75
N ALA A 29 5.33 -4.60 -2.97
CA ALA A 29 4.49 -5.35 -2.06
C ALA A 29 5.14 -5.47 -0.67
N ALA A 30 4.31 -5.45 0.35
CA ALA A 30 4.66 -5.81 1.71
C ALA A 30 4.08 -7.20 2.02
N ASP A 31 4.97 -8.13 2.37
CA ASP A 31 4.67 -9.47 2.86
C ASP A 31 3.68 -10.21 1.93
N SER A 32 2.59 -10.80 2.47
CA SER A 32 1.53 -11.46 1.69
C SER A 32 0.85 -10.58 0.62
N GLY A 33 1.07 -9.25 0.64
CA GLY A 33 0.66 -8.34 -0.44
C GLY A 33 1.21 -8.74 -1.81
N ALA A 34 2.34 -9.46 -1.88
CA ALA A 34 2.90 -9.94 -3.14
C ALA A 34 1.94 -10.89 -3.87
N ILE A 35 1.27 -11.77 -3.13
CA ILE A 35 0.30 -12.71 -3.69
C ILE A 35 -0.92 -11.96 -4.23
N THR A 36 -1.35 -10.91 -3.52
CA THR A 36 -2.43 -10.04 -3.99
C THR A 36 -2.02 -9.29 -5.27
N ALA A 37 -0.81 -8.73 -5.34
CA ALA A 37 -0.33 -8.07 -6.55
C ALA A 37 -0.37 -9.01 -7.78
N LEU A 38 0.14 -10.23 -7.62
CA LEU A 38 0.16 -11.24 -8.68
C LEU A 38 -1.25 -11.62 -9.15
N ARG A 39 -2.23 -11.70 -8.23
CA ARG A 39 -3.64 -11.92 -8.58
C ARG A 39 -4.25 -10.78 -9.40
N TYR A 40 -3.76 -9.56 -9.22
CA TYR A 40 -4.12 -8.39 -10.04
C TYR A 40 -3.28 -8.31 -11.33
N GLY A 41 -2.52 -9.35 -11.67
CA GLY A 41 -1.66 -9.37 -12.87
C GLY A 41 -0.45 -8.44 -12.77
N CYS A 42 -0.12 -7.98 -11.57
CA CYS A 42 1.00 -7.09 -11.30
C CYS A 42 2.16 -7.90 -10.71
N THR A 43 3.34 -7.80 -11.31
CA THR A 43 4.58 -8.29 -10.69
C THR A 43 5.23 -7.15 -9.90
N PRO A 44 5.30 -7.22 -8.57
CA PRO A 44 5.99 -6.20 -7.79
C PRO A 44 7.47 -6.13 -8.18
N ALA A 45 7.99 -4.92 -8.38
CA ALA A 45 9.41 -4.73 -8.60
C ALA A 45 10.21 -5.03 -7.32
N ILE A 46 9.60 -4.77 -6.16
CA ILE A 46 10.22 -4.96 -4.85
C ILE A 46 9.20 -5.59 -3.90
N ILE A 47 9.64 -6.58 -3.14
CA ILE A 47 8.84 -7.19 -2.08
C ILE A 47 9.60 -7.07 -0.76
N VAL A 48 8.93 -6.54 0.26
CA VAL A 48 9.46 -6.31 1.61
C VAL A 48 8.76 -7.23 2.59
N GLY A 49 9.48 -8.02 3.39
CA GLY A 49 8.85 -8.88 4.41
C GLY A 49 9.82 -9.88 5.04
N ASP A 50 9.32 -10.71 5.95
CA ASP A 50 10.06 -11.88 6.48
C ASP A 50 9.96 -13.11 5.57
N PHE A 51 8.95 -13.13 4.68
CA PHE A 51 8.65 -14.19 3.71
C PHE A 51 8.21 -15.53 4.31
N ASP A 52 8.00 -15.61 5.63
CA ASP A 52 7.65 -16.87 6.30
C ASP A 52 6.19 -17.27 6.04
N SER A 53 5.36 -16.31 5.63
CA SER A 53 3.92 -16.47 5.37
C SER A 53 3.57 -16.75 3.91
N LEU A 54 4.54 -16.71 2.99
CA LEU A 54 4.28 -16.79 1.55
C LEU A 54 4.11 -18.23 1.06
N THR A 55 3.12 -18.43 0.19
CA THR A 55 2.89 -19.71 -0.50
C THR A 55 3.83 -19.92 -1.69
N LEU A 56 4.36 -18.83 -2.26
CA LEU A 56 5.37 -18.86 -3.32
C LEU A 56 6.76 -18.85 -2.70
N SER A 57 7.70 -19.58 -3.31
CA SER A 57 9.08 -19.55 -2.84
C SER A 57 9.73 -18.22 -3.21
N GLU A 58 10.70 -17.78 -2.40
CA GLU A 58 11.51 -16.60 -2.72
C GLU A 58 12.19 -16.72 -4.10
N HIS A 59 12.60 -17.94 -4.46
CA HIS A 59 13.19 -18.21 -5.77
C HIS A 59 12.23 -17.86 -6.91
N ASP A 60 10.96 -18.27 -6.82
CA ASP A 60 9.95 -17.98 -7.85
C ASP A 60 9.73 -16.47 -7.99
N LEU A 61 9.69 -15.75 -6.86
CA LEU A 61 9.50 -14.29 -6.85
C LEU A 61 10.67 -13.56 -7.54
N VAL A 62 11.89 -14.03 -7.32
CA VAL A 62 13.10 -13.49 -7.97
C VAL A 62 13.13 -13.83 -9.46
N GLU A 63 12.77 -15.05 -9.85
CA GLU A 63 12.68 -15.43 -11.27
C GLU A 63 11.65 -14.61 -12.05
N MET A 64 10.54 -14.22 -11.39
CA MET A 64 9.57 -13.29 -11.96
C MET A 64 10.10 -11.85 -12.09
N GLY A 65 11.27 -11.54 -11.53
CA GLY A 65 11.93 -10.24 -11.63
C GLY A 65 11.79 -9.35 -10.39
N SER A 66 11.33 -9.89 -9.27
CA SER A 66 11.17 -9.12 -8.03
C SER A 66 12.50 -9.02 -7.27
N GLN A 67 12.83 -7.84 -6.76
CA GLN A 67 13.86 -7.68 -5.74
C GLN A 67 13.27 -7.97 -4.35
N LEU A 68 13.89 -8.84 -3.58
CA LEU A 68 13.47 -9.13 -2.21
C LEU A 68 14.26 -8.31 -1.19
N ILE A 69 13.56 -7.71 -0.23
CA ILE A 69 14.15 -6.99 0.90
C ILE A 69 13.65 -7.66 2.17
N ARG A 70 14.55 -8.38 2.86
CA ARG A 70 14.23 -9.07 4.12
C ARG A 70 14.20 -8.08 5.28
N VAL A 71 13.12 -8.13 6.07
CA VAL A 71 13.01 -7.37 7.31
C VAL A 71 13.67 -8.15 8.45
N GLN A 72 14.53 -7.48 9.22
CA GLN A 72 15.11 -8.08 10.41
C GLN A 72 14.10 -7.98 11.55
N MET A 73 13.83 -9.11 12.21
CA MET A 73 12.88 -9.22 13.33
C MET A 73 13.18 -8.26 14.50
N GLU A 74 14.40 -7.73 14.60
CA GLU A 74 14.82 -6.78 15.64
C GLU A 74 14.38 -5.32 15.37
N LYS A 75 13.84 -5.02 14.19
CA LYS A 75 13.33 -3.68 13.87
C LYS A 75 11.87 -3.53 14.33
N ASN A 76 11.55 -2.36 14.88
CA ASN A 76 10.20 -2.00 15.32
C ASN A 76 9.29 -1.47 14.19
N GLU A 77 9.78 -1.47 12.95
CA GLU A 77 9.07 -0.97 11.78
C GLU A 77 8.18 -2.08 11.21
N THR A 78 6.97 -1.73 10.78
CA THR A 78 6.12 -2.69 10.06
C THR A 78 6.61 -2.89 8.63
N ASP A 79 6.30 -4.03 8.01
CA ASP A 79 6.67 -4.27 6.60
C ASP A 79 6.09 -3.22 5.66
N THR A 80 4.88 -2.72 5.95
CA THR A 80 4.26 -1.62 5.19
C THR A 80 5.05 -0.32 5.33
N GLU A 81 5.47 0.04 6.54
CA GLU A 81 6.27 1.23 6.80
C GLU A 81 7.62 1.17 6.08
N LEU A 82 8.28 0.02 6.12
CA LEU A 82 9.53 -0.19 5.39
C LEU A 82 9.30 -0.14 3.86
N ALA A 83 8.20 -0.69 3.34
CA ALA A 83 7.86 -0.57 1.93
C ALA A 83 7.65 0.89 1.49
N VAL A 84 7.06 1.73 2.36
CA VAL A 84 6.94 3.17 2.14
C VAL A 84 8.32 3.83 2.09
N GLN A 85 9.20 3.52 3.03
CA GLN A 85 10.57 4.05 3.05
C GLN A 85 11.34 3.64 1.79
N VAL A 86 11.23 2.38 1.37
CA VAL A 86 11.86 1.89 0.14
C VAL A 86 11.30 2.64 -1.07
N ALA A 87 9.99 2.86 -1.16
CA ALA A 87 9.40 3.63 -2.26
C ALA A 87 9.94 5.08 -2.30
N LEU A 88 10.09 5.72 -1.13
CA LEU A 88 10.71 7.04 -1.00
C LEU A 88 12.17 7.05 -1.49
N ASP A 89 12.96 6.05 -1.09
CA ASP A 89 14.36 5.93 -1.51
C ASP A 89 14.49 5.70 -3.03
N ARG A 90 13.45 5.15 -3.67
CA ARG A 90 13.35 5.03 -5.13
C ARG A 90 12.83 6.30 -5.82
N GLY A 91 12.53 7.36 -5.07
CA GLY A 91 12.09 8.65 -5.59
C GLY A 91 10.57 8.80 -5.73
N ALA A 92 9.78 8.03 -4.97
CA ALA A 92 8.33 8.19 -4.98
C ALA A 92 7.94 9.60 -4.51
N GLN A 93 7.05 10.25 -5.27
CA GLN A 93 6.52 11.58 -4.98
C GLN A 93 5.09 11.51 -4.42
N CYS A 94 4.43 10.37 -4.58
CA CYS A 94 3.18 10.02 -3.93
C CYS A 94 3.08 8.49 -3.84
N ILE A 95 2.32 8.02 -2.86
CA ILE A 95 2.12 6.59 -2.63
C ILE A 95 0.64 6.28 -2.48
N THR A 96 0.19 5.19 -3.10
CA THR A 96 -1.09 4.57 -2.77
C THR A 96 -0.86 3.17 -2.20
N ILE A 97 -1.34 2.96 -0.99
CA ILE A 97 -1.39 1.65 -0.33
C ILE A 97 -2.68 0.96 -0.76
N LEU A 98 -2.57 -0.25 -1.31
CA LEU A 98 -3.71 -1.06 -1.72
C LEU A 98 -4.01 -2.14 -0.69
N GLY A 99 -5.20 -2.06 -0.11
CA GLY A 99 -5.68 -2.96 0.93
C GLY A 99 -5.24 -2.53 2.33
N GLY A 100 -5.29 -3.47 3.26
CA GLY A 100 -4.83 -3.25 4.63
C GLY A 100 -5.82 -2.54 5.55
N ILE A 101 -7.08 -2.34 5.13
CA ILE A 101 -8.17 -1.80 5.99
C ILE A 101 -9.36 -2.76 6.16
N ASN A 102 -9.44 -3.82 5.35
CA ASN A 102 -10.46 -4.88 5.44
C ASN A 102 -9.88 -6.22 5.95
N GLY A 103 -8.83 -6.18 6.77
CA GLY A 103 -8.20 -7.38 7.34
C GLY A 103 -8.85 -7.85 8.65
N GLU A 104 -8.56 -9.09 9.06
CA GLU A 104 -8.99 -9.63 10.36
C GLU A 104 -8.27 -8.95 11.55
N ARG A 105 -7.07 -8.42 11.30
CA ARG A 105 -6.22 -7.72 12.27
C ARG A 105 -6.49 -6.23 12.29
N PHE A 106 -7.33 -5.80 13.23
CA PHE A 106 -7.67 -4.39 13.43
C PHE A 106 -6.46 -3.51 13.76
N ASP A 107 -5.49 -4.05 14.51
CA ASP A 107 -4.23 -3.39 14.84
C ASP A 107 -3.41 -3.03 13.58
N HIS A 108 -3.36 -3.93 12.59
CA HIS A 108 -2.73 -3.64 11.29
C HIS A 108 -3.49 -2.55 10.52
N THR A 109 -4.82 -2.59 10.54
CA THR A 109 -5.66 -1.57 9.92
C THR A 109 -5.38 -0.19 10.54
N MET A 110 -5.33 -0.12 11.86
CA MET A 110 -5.01 1.11 12.57
C MET A 110 -3.58 1.59 12.27
N ALA A 111 -2.60 0.69 12.23
CA ALA A 111 -1.23 1.02 11.89
C ALA A 111 -1.12 1.63 10.48
N ASN A 112 -1.80 1.06 9.48
CA ASN A 112 -1.83 1.61 8.12
C ASN A 112 -2.46 3.01 8.08
N VAL A 113 -3.54 3.24 8.81
CA VAL A 113 -4.17 4.57 8.91
C VAL A 113 -3.24 5.57 9.57
N LEU A 114 -2.60 5.19 10.69
CA LEU A 114 -1.63 6.04 11.39
C LEU A 114 -0.39 6.34 10.54
N LEU A 115 0.00 5.43 9.64
CA LEU A 115 1.10 5.62 8.71
C LEU A 115 0.93 6.85 7.81
N LEU A 116 -0.32 7.21 7.48
CA LEU A 116 -0.64 8.44 6.73
C LEU A 116 -0.17 9.70 7.47
N ALA A 117 -0.06 9.65 8.80
CA ALA A 117 0.47 10.74 9.62
C ALA A 117 1.99 10.71 9.77
N GLY A 118 2.66 9.58 9.47
CA GLY A 118 4.10 9.42 9.62
C GLY A 118 4.94 10.17 8.58
N PHE A 119 4.41 10.41 7.39
CA PHE A 119 5.15 11.01 6.27
C PHE A 119 4.58 12.37 5.85
N GLU A 120 5.08 13.44 6.46
CA GLU A 120 4.41 14.75 6.40
C GLU A 120 4.32 15.38 5.02
N THR A 121 5.37 15.23 4.24
CA THR A 121 5.50 15.87 2.93
C THR A 121 5.13 14.95 1.78
N LEU A 122 4.81 13.68 2.06
CA LEU A 122 4.50 12.67 1.06
C LEU A 122 2.98 12.50 0.95
N PRO A 123 2.35 12.85 -0.18
CA PRO A 123 0.97 12.52 -0.44
C PRO A 123 0.79 10.99 -0.42
N MET A 124 0.04 10.51 0.57
CA MET A 124 -0.27 9.10 0.75
C MET A 124 -1.77 8.88 0.76
N ARG A 125 -2.21 7.78 0.15
CA ARG A 125 -3.60 7.32 0.19
C ARG A 125 -3.65 5.83 0.50
N ILE A 126 -4.75 5.39 1.11
CA ILE A 126 -5.13 3.98 1.21
C ILE A 126 -6.36 3.77 0.33
N VAL A 127 -6.35 2.74 -0.50
CA VAL A 127 -7.46 2.37 -1.38
C VAL A 127 -7.81 0.91 -1.18
N ASP A 128 -9.11 0.64 -1.01
CA ASP A 128 -9.66 -0.71 -0.88
C ASP A 128 -11.08 -0.72 -1.45
N GLY A 129 -11.31 -1.50 -2.52
CA GLY A 129 -12.57 -1.51 -3.25
C GLY A 129 -12.89 -0.14 -3.87
N SER A 130 -14.02 0.45 -3.45
CA SER A 130 -14.42 1.81 -3.83
C SER A 130 -13.98 2.88 -2.82
N SER A 131 -13.43 2.48 -1.68
CA SER A 131 -13.05 3.39 -0.61
C SER A 131 -11.66 3.97 -0.86
N THR A 132 -11.49 5.25 -0.54
CA THR A 132 -10.20 5.94 -0.57
C THR A 132 -10.09 6.82 0.67
N CYS A 133 -8.99 6.67 1.42
CA CYS A 133 -8.71 7.44 2.63
C CYS A 133 -7.34 8.10 2.53
N TRP A 134 -7.23 9.34 3.00
CA TRP A 134 -5.96 10.06 3.08
C TRP A 134 -6.03 11.12 4.20
N LEU A 135 -4.86 11.54 4.67
CA LEU A 135 -4.75 12.59 5.67
C LEU A 135 -4.79 13.97 5.00
N VAL A 136 -5.60 14.88 5.56
CA VAL A 136 -5.60 16.30 5.19
C VAL A 136 -4.91 17.07 6.30
N ARG A 137 -3.85 17.82 5.96
CA ARG A 137 -3.11 18.65 6.92
C ARG A 137 -3.51 20.12 6.78
N GLY A 138 -3.67 20.78 7.92
CA GLY A 138 -3.99 22.20 8.01
C GLY A 138 -2.76 23.08 8.25
N PRO A 139 -2.79 24.36 7.82
CA PRO A 139 -3.82 24.98 6.98
C PRO A 139 -3.74 24.50 5.52
N GLY A 140 -4.87 24.11 4.93
CA GLY A 140 -4.91 23.56 3.57
C GLY A 140 -6.31 23.19 3.10
N SER A 141 -6.43 22.79 1.83
CA SER A 141 -7.67 22.31 1.21
C SER A 141 -7.38 21.12 0.31
N THR A 142 -8.36 20.22 0.16
CA THR A 142 -8.31 19.10 -0.80
C THR A 142 -9.54 19.12 -1.69
N SER A 143 -9.45 18.47 -2.84
CA SER A 143 -10.59 18.18 -3.70
C SER A 143 -10.93 16.69 -3.61
N ILE A 144 -12.20 16.38 -3.81
CA ILE A 144 -12.71 15.01 -3.90
C ILE A 144 -13.48 14.87 -5.21
N GLU A 145 -13.43 13.69 -5.80
CA GLU A 145 -14.26 13.32 -6.94
C GLU A 145 -15.26 12.26 -6.48
N GLY A 146 -16.52 12.46 -6.83
CA GLY A 146 -17.61 11.57 -6.43
C GLY A 146 -18.90 11.92 -7.16
N ARG A 147 -19.94 11.15 -6.86
CA ARG A 147 -21.31 11.35 -7.35
C ARG A 147 -22.18 11.83 -6.18
N PRO A 148 -23.33 12.48 -6.47
CA PRO A 148 -24.36 12.66 -5.46
C PRO A 148 -24.65 11.34 -4.74
N ASP A 149 -24.83 11.40 -3.43
CA ASP A 149 -25.06 10.27 -2.50
C ASP A 149 -23.85 9.38 -2.17
N ASP A 150 -22.65 9.68 -2.68
CA ASP A 150 -21.42 9.03 -2.20
C ASP A 150 -21.13 9.43 -0.73
N LEU A 151 -20.66 8.46 0.06
CA LEU A 151 -20.33 8.68 1.47
C LEU A 151 -18.99 9.43 1.61
N LEU A 152 -19.02 10.56 2.32
CA LEU A 152 -17.84 11.30 2.76
C LEU A 152 -17.81 11.36 4.29
N SER A 153 -16.70 10.91 4.87
CA SER A 153 -16.45 10.99 6.31
C SER A 153 -15.22 11.87 6.57
N LEU A 154 -15.33 12.77 7.56
CA LEU A 154 -14.21 13.54 8.08
C LEU A 154 -13.95 13.12 9.53
N LEU A 155 -12.73 12.67 9.81
CA LEU A 155 -12.30 12.26 11.14
C LEU A 155 -11.29 13.29 11.66
N PRO A 156 -11.46 13.83 12.89
CA PRO A 156 -10.57 14.82 13.47
C PRO A 156 -9.23 14.23 13.94
#